data_AF-A0A1I4A7Y0-F1
#
_entry.id   AF-A0A1I4A7Y0-F1
#
_cell.length_a   1.000
_cell.length_b   1.000
_cell.length_c   1.000
_cell.angle_alpha   90.00
_cell.angle_beta   90.00
_cell.angle_gamma   90.00
#
_symmetry.space_group_name_H-M   'P 1'
#
loop_
_entity.id
_entity.type
_entity.pdbx_description
1 polymer ?
#
loop_
_entity_poly.entity_id
_entity_poly.type
_entity_poly.pdbx_seq_one_letter_code
_entity_poly.pdbx_strand_id
1 'polypeptide(L)'
;MAVEARTSGLTFFLDRGLGSRIVPNTLREAGWVLETMDERYGKDESQRIADTQWIEEATIRGDILLCKDLAITHNLVEARVIYMSGARIFALAKADVVGREMADLFLGNEFRIINAVRRVTEPFVFAVSHNGLRRTRVRYPVTGTDL
;
A
#
# COMPACT_ATOMS: atom_id res chain seq x y z
N MET A 1 -0.94 -13.98 15.65
CA MET A 1 0.52 -14.12 15.43
C MET A 1 0.75 -14.06 13.94
N ALA A 2 1.48 -13.06 13.46
CA ALA A 2 1.71 -12.81 12.04
C ALA A 2 2.91 -13.62 11.54
N VAL A 3 2.66 -14.82 11.02
CA VAL A 3 3.70 -15.79 10.66
C VAL A 3 3.99 -15.76 9.16
N GLU A 4 3.01 -15.39 8.36
CA GLU A 4 3.06 -15.49 6.90
C GLU A 4 3.93 -14.39 6.29
N ALA A 5 3.84 -13.14 6.78
CA ALA A 5 4.62 -12.04 6.21
C ALA A 5 6.12 -12.30 6.35
N ARG A 6 6.52 -12.80 7.53
CA ARG A 6 7.91 -13.15 7.84
C ARG A 6 8.52 -14.15 6.86
N THR A 7 7.74 -15.12 6.39
CA THR A 7 8.22 -16.19 5.50
C THR A 7 7.88 -15.94 4.03
N SER A 8 7.15 -14.87 3.73
CA SER A 8 6.70 -14.55 2.36
C SER A 8 7.81 -14.10 1.42
N GLY A 9 8.92 -13.55 1.95
CA GLY A 9 9.96 -12.90 1.16
C GLY A 9 9.55 -11.54 0.57
N LEU A 10 8.37 -11.03 0.93
CA LEU A 10 7.87 -9.74 0.45
C LEU A 10 8.45 -8.59 1.26
N THR A 11 8.71 -7.47 0.59
CA THR A 11 9.02 -6.19 1.22
C THR A 11 7.84 -5.26 1.01
N PHE A 12 7.42 -4.57 2.08
CA PHE A 12 6.34 -3.61 2.04
C PHE A 12 6.87 -2.18 2.09
N PHE A 13 6.21 -1.26 1.39
CA PHE A 13 6.56 0.16 1.42
C PHE A 13 5.37 0.99 1.91
N LEU A 14 5.60 1.84 2.91
CA LEU A 14 4.53 2.58 3.58
C LEU A 14 4.45 4.02 3.09
N ASP A 15 3.24 4.40 2.68
CA ASP A 15 2.80 5.77 2.49
C ASP A 15 3.00 6.62 3.76
N ARG A 16 3.30 7.90 3.57
CA ARG A 16 3.43 8.91 4.64
C ARG A 16 2.16 9.06 5.47
N GLY A 17 0.98 8.82 4.89
CA GLY A 17 -0.29 8.87 5.61
C GLY A 17 -0.40 7.86 6.76
N LEU A 18 0.37 6.75 6.70
CA LEU A 18 0.44 5.74 7.76
C LEU A 18 1.38 6.15 8.91
N GLY A 19 2.14 7.23 8.74
CA GLY A 19 3.16 7.69 9.67
C GLY A 19 4.40 6.79 9.74
N SER A 20 5.43 7.27 10.43
CA SER A 20 6.76 6.61 10.47
C SER A 20 7.10 5.92 11.79
N ARG A 21 6.14 5.78 12.72
CA ARG A 21 6.38 5.19 14.05
C ARG A 21 5.41 4.08 14.41
N ILE A 22 4.15 4.41 14.73
CA ILE A 22 3.21 3.46 15.33
C ILE A 22 2.92 2.29 14.39
N VAL A 23 2.50 2.59 13.15
CA VAL A 23 2.19 1.56 12.14
C VAL A 23 3.42 0.73 11.77
N PRO A 24 4.55 1.31 11.32
CA PRO A 24 5.73 0.52 10.94
C PRO A 24 6.28 -0.32 12.09
N ASN A 25 6.34 0.22 13.33
CA ASN A 25 6.84 -0.56 14.47
C ASN A 25 5.91 -1.74 14.78
N THR A 26 4.59 -1.51 14.80
CA THR A 26 3.62 -2.57 15.08
C THR A 26 3.69 -3.70 14.04
N LEU A 27 3.85 -3.35 12.75
CA LEU A 27 4.00 -4.35 11.67
C LEU A 27 5.35 -5.08 11.76
N ARG A 28 6.44 -4.39 12.12
CA ARG A 28 7.78 -5.00 12.32
C ARG A 28 7.81 -5.94 13.51
N GLU A 29 7.20 -5.57 14.62
CA GLU A 29 7.01 -6.45 15.79
C GLU A 29 6.26 -7.73 15.41
N ALA A 30 5.30 -7.60 14.48
CA ALA A 30 4.57 -8.72 13.90
C ALA A 30 5.41 -9.51 12.86
N GLY A 31 6.61 -9.05 12.49
CA GLY A 31 7.53 -9.76 11.61
C GLY A 31 7.48 -9.37 10.13
N TRP A 32 6.82 -8.27 9.79
CA TRP A 32 6.79 -7.75 8.42
C TRP A 32 8.12 -7.06 8.09
N VAL A 33 8.61 -7.29 6.86
CA VAL A 33 9.77 -6.57 6.30
C VAL A 33 9.23 -5.35 5.56
N LEU A 34 9.60 -4.16 6.02
CA LEU A 34 9.06 -2.92 5.45
C LEU A 34 10.03 -1.75 5.56
N GLU A 35 9.84 -0.78 4.66
CA GLU A 35 10.49 0.52 4.65
C GLU A 35 9.44 1.65 4.57
N THR A 36 9.67 2.72 5.29
CA THR A 36 8.82 3.92 5.29
C THR A 36 9.37 4.98 4.34
N MET A 37 8.54 5.94 3.94
CA MET A 37 9.00 7.12 3.20
C MET A 37 10.10 7.90 3.92
N ASP A 38 10.01 8.07 5.24
CA ASP A 38 11.02 8.78 6.03
C ASP A 38 12.37 8.05 6.03
N GLU A 39 12.36 6.72 6.01
CA GLU A 39 13.59 5.91 5.92
C GLU A 39 14.20 5.95 4.51
N ARG A 40 13.36 5.93 3.47
CA ARG A 40 13.83 5.94 2.07
C ARG A 40 14.34 7.31 1.62
N TYR A 41 13.60 8.36 1.93
CA TYR A 41 13.86 9.71 1.41
C TYR A 41 14.41 10.68 2.46
N GLY A 42 14.38 10.30 3.74
CA GLY A 42 14.69 11.20 4.84
C GLY A 42 13.45 12.00 5.26
N LYS A 43 13.33 12.28 6.56
CA LYS A 43 12.14 12.86 7.19
C LYS A 43 11.68 14.20 6.61
N ASP A 44 12.62 15.05 6.20
CA ASP A 44 12.29 16.38 5.68
C ASP A 44 11.90 16.34 4.20
N GLU A 45 12.58 15.50 3.42
CA GLU A 45 12.35 15.38 1.98
C GLU A 45 11.16 14.47 1.66
N SER A 46 10.87 13.51 2.54
CA SER A 46 9.74 12.59 2.38
C SER A 46 8.41 13.31 2.18
N GLN A 47 8.24 14.54 2.67
CA GLN A 47 7.02 15.32 2.48
C GLN A 47 6.90 15.97 1.10
N ARG A 48 8.00 16.10 0.37
CA ARG A 48 8.08 16.76 -0.94
C ARG A 48 8.03 15.79 -2.12
N ILE A 49 8.34 14.51 -1.87
CA ILE A 49 8.25 13.47 -2.90
C ILE A 49 6.79 13.37 -3.37
N ALA A 50 6.57 13.47 -4.68
CA ALA A 50 5.24 13.37 -5.26
C ALA A 50 4.72 11.93 -5.24
N ASP A 51 3.40 11.74 -5.20
CA ASP A 51 2.81 10.39 -5.15
C ASP A 51 3.19 9.52 -6.35
N THR A 52 3.17 10.14 -7.52
CA THR A 52 3.66 9.53 -8.77
C THR A 52 5.09 9.00 -8.66
N GLN A 53 6.00 9.72 -8.00
CA GLN A 53 7.41 9.35 -7.93
C GLN A 53 7.61 8.15 -7.00
N TRP A 54 7.13 8.21 -5.76
CA TRP A 54 7.40 7.12 -4.82
C TRP A 54 6.66 5.83 -5.19
N ILE A 55 5.46 5.92 -5.79
CA ILE A 55 4.73 4.75 -6.29
C ILE A 55 5.56 4.05 -7.36
N GLU A 56 6.09 4.80 -8.32
CA GLU A 56 6.91 4.24 -9.40
C GLU A 56 8.19 3.59 -8.85
N GLU A 57 8.97 4.34 -8.06
CA GLU A 57 10.25 3.87 -7.52
C GLU A 57 10.10 2.63 -6.63
N ALA A 58 9.10 2.63 -5.72
CA ALA A 58 8.83 1.49 -4.86
C ALA A 58 8.38 0.26 -5.67
N THR A 59 7.56 0.47 -6.69
CA THR A 59 7.11 -0.62 -7.56
C THR A 59 8.27 -1.21 -8.35
N ILE A 60 9.17 -0.39 -8.89
CA ILE A 60 10.38 -0.85 -9.62
C ILE A 60 11.29 -1.70 -8.70
N ARG A 61 11.36 -1.35 -7.41
CA ARG A 61 12.10 -2.13 -6.40
C ARG A 61 11.41 -3.45 -6.02
N GLY A 62 10.17 -3.67 -6.47
CA GLY A 62 9.37 -4.86 -6.20
C GLY A 62 8.55 -4.79 -4.91
N ASP A 63 8.45 -3.61 -4.29
CA ASP A 63 7.74 -3.42 -3.03
C ASP A 63 6.23 -3.60 -3.20
N ILE A 64 5.57 -4.08 -2.14
CA ILE A 64 4.12 -4.07 -2.00
C ILE A 64 3.71 -2.82 -1.23
N LEU A 65 2.86 -1.97 -1.83
CA LEU A 65 2.57 -0.65 -1.28
C LEU A 65 1.43 -0.72 -0.26
N LEU A 66 1.62 -0.10 0.90
CA LEU A 66 0.59 0.09 1.92
C LEU A 66 0.22 1.58 1.99
N CYS A 67 -1.05 1.91 1.79
CA CYS A 67 -1.53 3.29 1.70
C CYS A 67 -2.57 3.60 2.78
N LYS A 68 -2.62 4.86 3.25
CA LYS A 68 -3.64 5.28 4.21
C LYS A 68 -5.05 5.16 3.67
N ASP A 69 -5.28 5.57 2.43
CA ASP A 69 -6.61 5.55 1.83
C ASP A 69 -6.55 5.39 0.31
N LEU A 70 -7.74 5.41 -0.32
CA LEU A 70 -7.92 5.17 -1.74
C LEU A 70 -7.80 6.44 -2.61
N ALA A 71 -7.42 7.60 -2.06
CA ALA A 71 -7.31 8.85 -2.79
C ALA A 71 -6.44 8.72 -4.05
N ILE A 72 -5.34 7.96 -3.95
CA ILE A 72 -4.39 7.69 -5.04
C ILE A 72 -5.00 6.99 -6.27
N THR A 73 -6.20 6.44 -6.14
CA THR A 73 -6.90 5.76 -7.25
C THR A 73 -7.74 6.70 -8.11
N HIS A 74 -8.01 7.92 -7.63
CA HIS A 74 -8.95 8.87 -8.24
C HIS A 74 -8.28 9.91 -9.15
N ASN A 75 -7.06 10.33 -8.81
CA ASN A 75 -6.26 11.22 -9.67
C ASN A 75 -5.80 10.43 -10.90
N LEU A 76 -6.03 10.97 -12.10
CA LEU A 76 -5.66 10.29 -13.35
C LEU A 76 -4.14 10.09 -13.50
N VAL A 77 -3.32 11.01 -12.99
CA VAL A 77 -1.87 10.92 -13.11
C VAL A 77 -1.34 9.79 -12.22
N GLU A 78 -1.77 9.75 -10.95
CA GLU A 78 -1.43 8.67 -10.01
C GLU A 78 -1.99 7.33 -10.48
N ALA A 79 -3.27 7.29 -10.89
CA ALA A 79 -3.90 6.09 -11.44
C ALA A 79 -3.14 5.51 -12.64
N ARG A 80 -2.65 6.39 -13.52
CA ARG A 80 -1.81 5.98 -14.65
C ARG A 80 -0.48 5.39 -14.17
N VAL A 81 0.19 6.03 -13.21
CA VAL A 81 1.44 5.51 -12.65
C VAL A 81 1.21 4.14 -12.02
N ILE A 82 0.19 3.98 -11.18
CA ILE A 82 -0.19 2.69 -10.56
C ILE A 82 -0.29 1.59 -11.61
N TYR A 83 -1.00 1.86 -12.71
CA TYR A 83 -1.19 0.89 -13.77
C TYR A 83 0.09 0.62 -14.56
N MET A 84 0.79 1.67 -14.98
CA MET A 84 1.94 1.57 -15.89
C MET A 84 3.19 1.00 -15.20
N SER A 85 3.38 1.26 -13.91
CA SER A 85 4.49 0.68 -13.14
C SER A 85 4.23 -0.77 -12.71
N GLY A 86 2.98 -1.23 -12.76
CA GLY A 86 2.60 -2.55 -12.24
C GLY A 86 2.39 -2.56 -10.72
N ALA A 87 2.00 -1.43 -10.12
CA ALA A 87 1.89 -1.29 -8.68
C ALA A 87 0.86 -2.26 -8.08
N ARG A 88 1.23 -2.85 -6.94
CA ARG A 88 0.40 -3.78 -6.16
C ARG A 88 0.16 -3.17 -4.79
N ILE A 89 -1.06 -2.70 -4.57
CA ILE A 89 -1.37 -1.78 -3.47
C ILE A 89 -2.46 -2.33 -2.55
N PHE A 90 -2.26 -2.18 -1.24
CA PHE A 90 -3.28 -2.33 -0.21
C PHE A 90 -3.49 -0.99 0.50
N ALA A 91 -4.71 -0.45 0.40
CA ALA A 91 -5.06 0.83 1.00
C ALA A 91 -6.19 0.66 2.02
N LEU A 92 -6.20 1.40 3.13
CA LEU A 92 -7.34 1.29 4.05
C LEU A 92 -8.62 1.83 3.40
N ALA A 93 -9.74 1.14 3.62
CA ALA A 93 -11.02 1.52 3.03
C ALA A 93 -11.59 2.83 3.64
N LYS A 94 -11.13 3.19 4.83
CA LYS A 94 -11.60 4.31 5.63
C LYS A 94 -10.43 5.24 5.97
N ALA A 95 -10.55 6.52 5.63
CA ALA A 95 -9.49 7.51 5.82
C ALA A 95 -9.40 8.07 7.26
N ASP A 96 -10.45 7.87 8.08
CA ASP A 96 -10.56 8.34 9.46
C ASP A 96 -9.94 7.40 10.50
N VAL A 97 -9.49 6.21 10.08
CA VAL A 97 -8.75 5.27 10.92
C VAL A 97 -7.39 5.88 11.30
N VAL A 98 -6.94 5.69 12.54
CA VAL A 98 -5.70 6.31 13.05
C VAL A 98 -4.80 5.35 13.81
N GLY A 99 -3.49 5.60 13.74
CA GLY A 99 -2.49 5.00 14.63
C GLY A 99 -2.52 3.47 14.64
N ARG A 100 -2.81 2.90 15.81
CA ARG A 100 -2.76 1.43 16.00
C ARG A 100 -3.86 0.70 15.24
N GLU A 101 -5.03 1.30 15.08
CA GLU A 101 -6.14 0.71 14.34
C GLU A 101 -5.77 0.48 12.86
N MET A 102 -4.97 1.38 12.27
CA MET A 102 -4.43 1.19 10.92
C MET A 102 -3.58 -0.08 10.82
N ALA A 103 -2.69 -0.30 11.80
CA ALA A 103 -1.85 -1.49 11.83
C ALA A 103 -2.68 -2.77 12.05
N ASP A 104 -3.65 -2.72 12.97
CA ASP A 104 -4.52 -3.85 13.28
C ASP A 104 -5.35 -4.30 12.05
N LEU A 105 -5.75 -3.36 11.18
CA LEU A 105 -6.42 -3.69 9.92
C LEU A 105 -5.53 -4.48 8.95
N PHE A 106 -4.25 -4.10 8.81
CA PHE A 106 -3.31 -4.85 7.98
C PHE A 106 -3.00 -6.21 8.59
N LEU A 107 -2.73 -6.27 9.90
CA LEU A 107 -2.44 -7.51 10.61
C LEU A 107 -3.61 -8.49 10.59
N GLY A 108 -4.84 -8.02 10.79
CA GLY A 108 -6.05 -8.83 10.68
C GLY A 108 -6.30 -9.39 9.28
N ASN A 109 -5.63 -8.85 8.27
CA ASN A 109 -5.73 -9.25 6.87
C ASN A 109 -4.44 -9.84 6.29
N GLU A 110 -3.40 -10.09 7.11
CA GLU A 110 -2.09 -10.55 6.66
C GLU A 110 -2.17 -11.72 5.66
N PHE A 111 -2.85 -12.81 6.05
CA PHE A 111 -3.00 -13.98 5.20
C PHE A 111 -3.64 -13.66 3.84
N ARG A 112 -4.66 -12.78 3.84
CA ARG A 112 -5.35 -12.38 2.60
C ARG A 112 -4.46 -11.52 1.72
N ILE A 113 -3.69 -10.61 2.31
CA ILE A 113 -2.74 -9.73 1.62
C ILE A 113 -1.70 -10.59 0.90
N ILE A 114 -1.05 -11.51 1.61
CA ILE A 114 0.01 -12.36 1.05
C ILE A 114 -0.53 -13.30 -0.02
N ASN A 115 -1.70 -13.91 0.24
CA ASN A 115 -2.34 -14.77 -0.75
C ASN A 115 -2.72 -13.99 -2.02
N ALA A 116 -3.19 -12.74 -1.89
CA ALA A 116 -3.50 -11.90 -3.06
C ALA A 116 -2.23 -11.57 -3.86
N VAL A 117 -1.12 -11.20 -3.20
CA VAL A 117 0.17 -10.94 -3.86
C VAL A 117 0.70 -12.17 -4.61
N ARG A 118 0.51 -13.37 -4.05
CA ARG A 118 0.94 -14.64 -4.68
C ARG A 118 0.08 -15.04 -5.88
N ARG A 119 -1.20 -14.70 -5.88
CA ARG A 119 -2.16 -15.13 -6.91
C ARG A 119 -2.34 -14.14 -8.05
N VAL A 120 -2.15 -12.85 -7.79
CA VAL A 120 -2.40 -11.78 -8.76
C VAL A 120 -1.07 -11.17 -9.17
N THR A 121 -0.76 -11.27 -10.45
CA THR A 121 0.51 -10.77 -11.02
C THR A 121 0.33 -9.41 -11.70
N GLU A 122 -0.89 -9.10 -12.11
CA GLU A 122 -1.27 -7.82 -12.68
C GLU A 122 -1.37 -6.72 -11.61
N PRO A 123 -1.20 -5.44 -11.98
CA PRO A 123 -1.43 -4.33 -11.07
C PRO A 123 -2.82 -4.39 -10.41
N PHE A 124 -2.85 -4.05 -9.13
CA PHE A 124 -4.08 -4.05 -8.35
C PHE A 124 -4.06 -3.00 -7.25
N VAL A 125 -5.28 -2.61 -6.85
CA VAL A 125 -5.52 -1.92 -5.58
C VAL A 125 -6.61 -2.70 -4.83
N PHE A 126 -6.30 -3.13 -3.62
CA PHE A 126 -7.29 -3.69 -2.68
C PHE A 126 -7.54 -2.72 -1.54
N ALA A 127 -8.82 -2.42 -1.31
CA ALA A 127 -9.27 -1.77 -0.08
C ALA A 127 -9.25 -2.78 1.08
N VAL A 128 -8.58 -2.43 2.17
CA VAL A 128 -8.46 -3.22 3.40
C VAL A 128 -9.45 -2.70 4.43
N SER A 129 -10.22 -3.61 5.02
CA SER A 129 -11.17 -3.30 6.09
C SER A 129 -11.27 -4.48 7.06
N HIS A 130 -12.02 -4.32 8.15
CA HIS A 130 -12.33 -5.45 9.05
C HIS A 130 -13.08 -6.58 8.33
N ASN A 131 -13.81 -6.29 7.25
CA ASN A 131 -14.57 -7.27 6.48
C ASN A 131 -13.71 -8.01 5.45
N GLY A 132 -12.41 -7.68 5.33
CA GLY A 132 -11.51 -8.29 4.37
C GLY A 132 -10.99 -7.34 3.32
N LEU A 133 -10.56 -7.93 2.20
CA LEU A 133 -10.04 -7.24 1.02
C LEU A 133 -11.13 -7.09 -0.04
N ARG A 134 -11.26 -5.89 -0.61
CA ARG A 134 -12.14 -5.62 -1.76
C ARG A 134 -11.32 -5.00 -2.88
N ARG A 135 -11.35 -5.58 -4.08
CA ARG A 135 -10.67 -4.99 -5.24
C ARG A 135 -11.32 -3.65 -5.58
N THR A 136 -10.52 -2.61 -5.74
CA THR A 136 -10.97 -1.26 -6.04
C THR A 136 -10.65 -0.91 -7.49
N ARG A 137 -11.56 -0.17 -8.13
CA ARG A 137 -11.35 0.40 -9.46
C ARG A 137 -10.31 1.51 -9.38
N VAL A 138 -9.29 1.43 -10.23
CA VAL A 138 -8.36 2.52 -10.50
C VAL A 138 -8.90 3.30 -11.71
N ARG A 139 -8.81 4.63 -11.71
CA ARG A 139 -9.34 5.48 -12.80
C ARG A 139 -8.60 5.30 -14.15
N TYR A 140 -7.61 4.41 -14.20
CA TYR A 140 -6.87 4.05 -15.40
C TYR A 140 -6.84 2.52 -15.54
N PRO A 141 -6.93 1.96 -16.76
CA PRO A 141 -7.12 2.65 -18.03
C PRO A 141 -8.50 3.30 -18.10
N VAL A 142 -8.55 4.50 -18.68
CA VAL A 142 -9.80 5.23 -18.95
C VAL A 142 -10.60 4.39 -19.94
N THR A 143 -11.79 3.94 -19.55
CA THR A 143 -12.68 3.24 -20.48
C THR A 143 -13.58 4.27 -21.17
N GLY A 144 -14.16 3.94 -22.32
CA GLY A 144 -14.96 4.89 -23.12
C GLY A 144 -16.19 5.50 -22.41
N THR A 145 -16.53 5.02 -21.21
CA THR A 145 -17.59 5.58 -20.33
C THR A 145 -17.06 6.67 -19.37
N ASP A 146 -15.75 6.86 -19.28
CA ASP A 146 -15.09 7.85 -18.42
C ASP A 146 -14.72 9.15 -19.15
N LEU A 147 -15.07 9.26 -20.44
CA LEU A 147 -14.92 10.45 -21.29
C LEU A 147 -16.16 11.34 -21.26
#